data_AF-A0AAJ0TM13-F1
#
_entry.id   AF-A0AAJ0TM13-F1
#
_cell.length_a   1.000
_cell.length_b   1.000
_cell.length_c   1.000
_cell.angle_alpha   90.00
_cell.angle_beta   90.00
_cell.angle_gamma   90.00
#
_symmetry.space_group_name_H-M   'P 1'
#
loop_
_entity.id
_entity.type
_entity.pdbx_description
1 polymer ?
#
loop_
_entity_poly.entity_id
_entity_poly.type
_entity_poly.pdbx_seq_one_letter_code
_entity_poly.pdbx_strand_id
1 'polypeptide(L)' 'DPETGKELHLTASDLDVALRQRLADLKKYGSYRGWRHRLGQPVRGQSTRSSFRKSGSVGVVRAKAKPGAAAKEEKK' A
#
# COMPACT_ATOMS: atom_id res chain seq x y z
N ASP A 1 -3.26 -25.66 3.40
CA ASP A 1 -4.25 -24.65 3.82
C ASP A 1 -4.60 -24.88 5.29
N PRO A 2 -4.59 -23.86 6.17
CA PRO A 2 -4.79 -24.07 7.61
C PRO A 2 -6.16 -24.62 8.00
N GLU A 3 -7.20 -24.45 7.19
CA GLU A 3 -8.55 -24.98 7.51
C GLU A 3 -8.72 -26.42 7.01
N THR A 4 -8.33 -26.68 5.76
CA THR A 4 -8.57 -27.98 5.12
C THR A 4 -7.38 -28.95 5.21
N GLY A 5 -6.20 -28.48 5.62
CA GLY A 5 -4.97 -29.28 5.71
C GLY A 5 -4.35 -29.71 4.38
N LYS A 6 -5.00 -29.41 3.24
CA LYS A 6 -4.56 -29.82 1.90
C LYS A 6 -3.58 -28.83 1.27
N GLU A 7 -2.74 -29.33 0.36
CA GLU A 7 -1.95 -28.48 -0.53
C GLU A 7 -2.86 -27.97 -1.65
N LEU A 8 -3.06 -26.65 -1.69
CA LEU A 8 -3.92 -25.99 -2.68
C LEU A 8 -3.09 -25.04 -3.53
N HIS A 9 -3.25 -25.12 -4.85
CA HIS A 9 -2.77 -24.10 -5.77
C HIS A 9 -3.92 -23.14 -6.06
N LEU A 10 -3.85 -21.93 -5.52
CA LEU A 10 -4.91 -20.94 -5.64
C LEU A 10 -4.77 -20.15 -6.94
N THR A 11 -5.88 -19.97 -7.65
CA THR A 11 -5.96 -19.11 -8.84
C THR A 11 -6.07 -17.64 -8.40
N ALA A 12 -5.74 -16.68 -9.28
CA ALA A 12 -5.65 -15.25 -8.92
C ALA A 12 -6.87 -14.71 -8.15
N SER A 13 -8.09 -15.03 -8.61
CA SER A 13 -9.34 -14.61 -7.96
C SER A 13 -9.50 -15.20 -6.55
N ASP A 14 -9.18 -16.48 -6.39
CA ASP A 14 -9.30 -17.20 -5.12
C ASP A 14 -8.23 -16.75 -4.12
N LEU A 15 -7.03 -16.42 -4.60
CA LEU A 15 -5.92 -15.94 -3.79
C LEU A 15 -6.29 -14.66 -3.03
N ASP A 16 -6.92 -13.70 -3.70
CA ASP A 16 -7.33 -12.43 -3.08
C ASP A 16 -8.38 -12.66 -1.98
N VAL A 17 -9.34 -13.55 -2.21
CA VAL A 17 -10.38 -13.89 -1.23
C VAL A 17 -9.75 -14.56 -0.01
N ALA A 18 -8.88 -15.56 -0.24
CA ALA A 18 -8.18 -16.28 0.82
C ALA A 18 -7.29 -15.34 1.67
N LEU A 19 -6.59 -14.39 1.03
CA LEU A 19 -5.79 -13.39 1.73
C LEU A 19 -6.66 -12.46 2.59
N ARG A 20 -7.81 -12.02 2.09
CA ARG A 20 -8.75 -11.16 2.84
C ARG A 20 -9.30 -11.87 4.07
N GLN A 21 -9.73 -13.12 3.92
CA GLN A 21 -10.23 -13.95 5.01
C GLN A 21 -9.14 -14.14 6.08
N ARG A 22 -7.95 -14.58 5.67
CA ARG A 22 -6.82 -14.77 6.60
C ARG A 22 -6.43 -13.50 7.34
N LEU A 23 -6.46 -12.34 6.68
CA LEU A 23 -6.20 -11.04 7.33
C LEU A 23 -7.32 -10.64 8.30
N ALA A 24 -8.58 -10.96 7.99
CA ALA A 24 -9.71 -10.73 8.88
C ALA A 24 -9.59 -11.58 10.15
N ASP A 25 -9.21 -12.86 10.01
CA ASP A 25 -9.00 -13.76 11.15
C ASP A 25 -7.87 -13.27 12.05
N LEU A 26 -6.73 -12.89 11.46
CA LEU A 26 -5.61 -12.33 12.22
C LEU A 26 -6.01 -11.08 13.02
N LYS A 27 -6.86 -10.22 12.44
CA LYS A 27 -7.41 -9.03 13.11
C LYS A 27 -8.42 -9.39 14.19
N LYS A 28 -9.20 -10.46 14.02
CA LYS A 28 -10.20 -10.95 14.98
C LYS A 28 -9.53 -11.58 16.20
N TYR A 29 -8.51 -12.43 15.99
CA TYR A 29 -7.75 -13.07 17.08
C TYR A 29 -6.86 -12.11 17.87
N GLY A 30 -6.61 -10.90 17.36
CA GLY A 30 -5.74 -9.95 18.06
C GLY A 30 -4.26 -10.33 18.04
N SER A 31 -3.82 -11.10 17.04
CA SER A 31 -2.39 -11.41 16.85
C SER A 31 -1.56 -10.14 16.59
N TYR A 32 -0.26 -10.17 16.89
CA TYR A 32 0.66 -9.05 16.57
C TYR A 32 0.54 -8.61 15.11
N ARG A 33 0.56 -9.58 14.18
CA ARG A 33 0.40 -9.33 12.75
C ARG A 33 -0.94 -8.67 12.44
N GLY A 34 -2.03 -9.15 13.04
CA GLY A 34 -3.37 -8.58 12.90
C GLY A 34 -3.46 -7.13 13.39
N TRP A 35 -2.89 -6.83 14.56
CA TRP A 35 -2.79 -5.46 15.09
C TRP A 35 -2.00 -4.55 14.16
N ARG A 36 -0.85 -5.01 13.63
CA ARG A 36 -0.06 -4.23 12.66
C ARG A 36 -0.83 -3.97 11.36
N HIS A 37 -1.56 -4.96 10.85
CA HIS A 37 -2.44 -4.81 9.68
C HIS A 37 -3.64 -3.87 9.95
N ARG A 38 -4.14 -3.80 11.18
CA ARG A 38 -5.20 -2.84 11.58
C ARG A 38 -4.66 -1.41 11.61
N LEU A 39 -3.44 -1.23 12.12
CA LEU A 39 -2.76 0.06 12.22
C LEU A 39 -2.09 0.52 10.91
N GLY A 40 -2.03 -0.34 9.88
CA GLY A 40 -1.33 -0.04 8.62
C GLY A 40 0.20 0.03 8.77
N GLN A 41 0.76 -0.65 9.77
CA GLN A 41 2.19 -0.67 10.06
C GLN A 41 2.87 -1.91 9.44
N PRO A 42 4.19 -1.87 9.17
CA PRO A 42 4.91 -3.00 8.62
C PRO A 42 4.90 -4.20 9.58
N VAL A 43 4.65 -5.39 9.06
CA VAL A 43 4.29 -6.57 9.86
C VAL A 43 5.49 -7.40 10.31
N ARG A 44 6.61 -7.34 9.58
CA ARG A 44 7.80 -8.19 9.79
C ARG A 44 8.81 -7.64 10.82
N GLY A 45 8.39 -6.75 11.73
CA GLY A 45 9.29 -6.16 12.72
C GLY A 45 10.28 -5.12 12.15
N GLN A 46 9.99 -4.55 10.98
CA GLN A 46 10.80 -3.48 10.41
C GLN A 46 10.78 -2.24 11.31
N SER A 47 11.94 -1.58 11.46
CA SER A 47 12.07 -0.37 12.26
C SER A 47 11.28 0.78 11.64
N THR A 48 10.41 1.39 12.44
CA THR A 48 9.56 2.53 12.05
C THR A 48 10.02 3.84 12.67
N ARG A 49 11.27 3.94 13.14
CA ARG A 49 11.81 5.17 13.75
C ARG A 49 12.18 6.24 12.71
N SER A 50 12.77 5.84 11.58
CA SER A 50 13.15 6.73 10.48
C SER A 50 12.38 6.43 9.18
N SER A 51 11.98 5.17 8.98
CA SER A 51 11.31 4.70 7.76
C SER A 51 9.77 4.80 7.83
N PHE A 52 9.10 4.64 6.69
CA PHE A 52 7.63 4.62 6.55
C PHE A 52 6.96 5.89 7.10
N ARG A 53 7.60 7.04 6.92
CA ARG A 53 7.04 8.36 7.24
C ARG A 53 6.13 8.82 6.10
N LYS A 54 4.97 9.38 6.44
CA LYS A 54 4.02 9.95 5.46
C LYS A 54 4.54 11.25 4.83
N SER A 55 5.40 11.97 5.55
CA SER A 55 6.10 13.14 5.02
C SER A 55 7.08 12.69 3.93
N GLY A 56 6.86 13.20 2.72
CA GLY A 56 7.59 12.81 1.51
C GLY A 56 9.09 13.02 1.59
N SER A 57 9.77 12.37 0.65
CA SER A 57 11.20 12.50 0.37
C SER A 57 11.67 13.96 0.39
N VAL A 58 12.80 14.23 1.03
CA VAL A 58 13.61 15.43 0.78
C VAL A 58 14.23 15.27 -0.61
N GLY A 59 13.45 15.53 -1.65
CA GLY A 59 13.86 15.49 -3.05
C GLY A 59 13.71 16.86 -3.71
N VAL A 60 14.20 16.99 -4.94
CA VAL A 60 14.05 18.21 -5.75
C VAL A 60 12.59 18.33 -6.20
N VAL A 61 11.86 19.31 -5.64
CA VAL A 61 10.53 19.68 -6.12
C VAL A 61 10.70 20.36 -7.48
N ARG A 62 10.49 19.63 -8.58
CA ARG A 62 10.35 20.25 -9.90
C ARG A 62 8.98 20.92 -9.95
N ALA A 63 8.96 22.25 -10.03
CA ALA A 63 7.74 23.01 -10.26
C ALA A 63 7.05 22.48 -11.52
N LYS A 64 5.75 22.18 -11.45
CA LYS A 64 4.96 21.85 -12.64
C LYS A 64 4.98 23.07 -13.56
N ALA A 65 5.52 22.91 -14.78
CA ALA A 65 5.46 23.94 -15.80
C ALA A 65 3.99 24.29 -16.07
N LYS A 66 3.64 25.57 -15.95
CA LYS A 66 2.32 26.07 -16.33
C LYS A 66 2.14 25.88 -17.85
N PRO A 67 1.11 25.19 -18.34
CA PRO A 67 0.75 25.27 -19.74
C PRO A 67 0.03 26.61 -19.97
N GLY A 68 0.66 27.56 -20.69
CA GLY A 68 -0.01 28.81 -21.03
C GLY A 68 0.91 29.98 -21.36
N ALA A 69 1.69 29.87 -22.44
CA ALA A 69 2.23 31.01 -23.16
C ALA A 69 2.44 30.60 -24.63
N ALA A 70 1.34 30.31 -25.32
CA ALA A 70 1.34 30.14 -26.77
C ALA A 70 0.34 31.15 -27.38
N ALA A 71 0.88 31.96 -28.29
CA ALA A 71 0.20 32.76 -29.31
C ALA A 71 -0.70 33.93 -28.86
N LYS A 72 -0.11 35.14 -28.85
CA LYS A 72 -0.75 36.33 -29.43
C LYS A 72 0.26 37.02 -30.34
N GLU A 73 0.19 36.67 -31.62
CA GLU A 73 0.76 37.43 -32.73
C GLU A 73 -0.36 37.70 -33.74
N GLU A 74 -0.22 38.77 -34.51
CA GLU A 74 -1.10 39.28 -35.58
C GLU A 74 -2.23 40.25 -35.18
N LYS A 75 -1.87 41.55 -35.18
CA LYS A 75 -2.55 42.59 -35.98
C LYS A 75 -1.65 43.82 -36.14
N LYS A 76 -0.99 43.94 -37.30
CA LYS A 76 -0.74 45.20 -37.99
C LYS A 76 -0.57 44.92 -39.48
#